data_AF-A0A9D8ZQL5-F1
#
_entry.id   AF-A0A9D8ZQL5-F1
#
_cell.length_a   1.000
_cell.length_b   1.000
_cell.length_c   1.000
_cell.angle_alpha   90.00
_cell.angle_beta   90.00
_cell.angle_gamma   90.00
#
_symmetry.space_group_name_H-M   'P 1'
#
loop_
_entity.id
_entity.type
_entity.pdbx_description
1 polymer ?
#
loop_
_entity_poly.entity_id
_entity_poly.type
_entity_poly.pdbx_seq_one_letter_code
_entity_poly.pdbx_strand_id
1 'polypeptide(L)'
;MKVGKVAILLGVSVLSVAAFHVFDVNERILQTLAPDEGGLVIQLLLPPDDLYHPLSEQRLDLANGNAIETPPFRHKYLGRYEVALMFEKPLPAIADRWTAMNHAAAIPNLEIELANDGDKILTHSVVTVLPLSGSAGKGLSIYAYSAPEDVALDRDYEWRLVIGETDANVLANYGPAKLVVKKMSDL
;
A
#
# COMPACT_ATOMS: atom_id res chain seq x y z
N MET A 1 -23.22 -51.42 -6.61
CA MET A 1 -23.28 -50.12 -5.87
C MET A 1 -21.97 -49.69 -5.17
N LYS A 2 -20.87 -50.46 -5.22
CA LYS A 2 -19.63 -50.12 -4.49
C LYS A 2 -18.58 -49.35 -5.32
N VAL A 3 -18.51 -49.58 -6.63
CA VAL A 3 -17.48 -48.99 -7.51
C VAL A 3 -17.65 -47.48 -7.70
N GLY A 4 -18.88 -46.99 -7.85
CA GLY A 4 -19.14 -45.56 -8.03
C GLY A 4 -18.77 -44.70 -6.81
N LYS A 5 -18.91 -45.23 -5.59
CA LYS A 5 -18.53 -44.50 -4.37
C LYS A 5 -17.01 -44.35 -4.23
N VAL A 6 -16.26 -45.36 -4.66
CA VAL A 6 -14.78 -45.34 -4.65
C VAL A 6 -14.25 -44.33 -5.67
N ALA A 7 -14.83 -44.27 -6.87
CA ALA A 7 -14.44 -43.30 -7.90
C ALA A 7 -14.70 -41.84 -7.48
N ILE A 8 -15.84 -41.57 -6.83
CA ILE A 8 -16.17 -40.24 -6.30
C ILE A 8 -15.19 -39.83 -5.20
N LEU A 9 -14.90 -40.73 -4.25
CA LEU A 9 -13.94 -40.46 -3.18
C LEU A 9 -12.53 -40.19 -3.71
N LEU A 10 -12.08 -40.92 -4.72
CA LEU A 10 -10.82 -40.67 -5.42
C LEU A 10 -10.80 -39.31 -6.11
N GLY A 11 -11.86 -38.96 -6.84
CA GLY A 11 -11.98 -37.66 -7.50
C GLY A 11 -11.94 -36.48 -6.54
N VAL A 12 -12.68 -36.57 -5.42
CA VAL A 12 -12.66 -35.55 -4.36
C VAL A 12 -11.27 -35.45 -3.73
N SER A 13 -10.63 -36.60 -3.43
CA SER A 13 -9.30 -36.61 -2.80
C SER A 13 -8.24 -35.97 -3.71
N VAL A 14 -8.26 -36.25 -5.02
CA VAL A 14 -7.35 -35.64 -5.99
C VAL A 14 -7.58 -34.13 -6.09
N LEU A 15 -8.84 -33.69 -6.13
CA LEU A 15 -9.19 -32.26 -6.14
C LEU A 15 -8.76 -31.56 -4.85
N SER A 16 -8.93 -32.20 -3.69
CA SER A 16 -8.52 -31.65 -2.40
C SER A 16 -7.00 -31.54 -2.28
N VAL A 17 -6.25 -32.55 -2.75
CA VAL A 17 -4.78 -32.52 -2.77
C VAL A 17 -4.28 -31.47 -3.77
N ALA A 18 -4.91 -31.34 -4.94
CA ALA A 18 -4.59 -30.28 -5.89
C ALA A 18 -4.88 -28.89 -5.32
N ALA A 19 -6.03 -28.69 -4.67
CA ALA A 19 -6.36 -27.44 -4.00
C ALA A 19 -5.37 -27.13 -2.85
N PHE A 20 -5.01 -28.12 -2.03
CA PHE A 20 -4.03 -27.95 -0.95
C PHE A 20 -2.64 -27.60 -1.49
N HIS A 21 -2.19 -28.25 -2.58
CA HIS A 21 -0.93 -27.89 -3.23
C HIS A 21 -0.99 -26.51 -3.86
N VAL A 22 -2.11 -26.10 -4.46
CA VAL A 22 -2.28 -24.72 -4.94
C VAL A 22 -2.18 -23.75 -3.77
N PHE A 23 -2.81 -24.02 -2.63
CA PHE A 23 -2.74 -23.16 -1.44
C PHE A 23 -1.33 -23.08 -0.83
N ASP A 24 -0.65 -24.22 -0.59
CA ASP A 24 0.70 -24.27 -0.02
C ASP A 24 1.75 -23.67 -0.98
N VAL A 25 1.60 -23.91 -2.29
CA VAL A 25 2.45 -23.27 -3.31
C VAL A 25 2.14 -21.77 -3.39
N ASN A 26 0.90 -21.32 -3.23
CA ASN A 26 0.57 -19.90 -3.24
C ASN A 26 1.13 -19.19 -2.01
N GLU A 27 0.98 -19.75 -0.80
CA GLU A 27 1.63 -19.18 0.40
C GLU A 27 3.14 -19.13 0.24
N ARG A 28 3.76 -20.20 -0.27
CA ARG A 28 5.22 -20.22 -0.48
C ARG A 28 5.68 -19.28 -1.57
N ILE A 29 4.97 -19.12 -2.68
CA ILE A 29 5.34 -18.20 -3.77
C ILE A 29 5.12 -16.74 -3.36
N LEU A 30 4.15 -16.48 -2.49
CA LEU A 30 3.94 -15.16 -1.91
C LEU A 30 4.98 -14.84 -0.82
N GLN A 31 5.51 -15.84 -0.11
CA GLN A 31 6.52 -15.70 0.95
C GLN A 31 7.97 -15.85 0.48
N THR A 32 8.22 -16.54 -0.64
CA THR A 32 9.56 -16.67 -1.22
C THR A 32 9.78 -15.61 -2.27
N LEU A 33 10.84 -14.84 -2.06
CA LEU A 33 11.62 -14.14 -3.07
C LEU A 33 11.73 -14.98 -4.36
N ALA A 34 10.75 -14.89 -5.27
CA ALA A 34 10.81 -15.57 -6.55
C ALA A 34 11.14 -14.53 -7.64
N PRO A 35 12.43 -14.26 -7.91
CA PRO A 35 12.83 -13.81 -9.21
C PRO A 35 12.73 -15.02 -10.14
N ASP A 36 11.70 -15.06 -10.98
CA ASP A 36 11.66 -15.81 -12.25
C ASP A 36 10.32 -15.53 -12.94
N GLU A 37 10.31 -15.62 -14.27
CA GLU A 37 9.15 -15.33 -15.15
C GLU A 37 7.84 -16.04 -14.71
N GLY A 38 7.95 -17.18 -14.01
CA GLY A 38 6.82 -17.93 -13.45
C GLY A 38 6.14 -17.24 -12.26
N GLY A 39 6.87 -16.51 -11.42
CA GLY A 39 6.29 -15.74 -10.31
C GLY A 39 5.37 -14.64 -10.81
N LEU A 40 5.74 -14.00 -11.93
CA LEU A 40 4.94 -12.96 -12.59
C LEU A 40 3.65 -13.50 -13.19
N VAL A 41 3.69 -14.69 -13.82
CA VAL A 41 2.49 -15.36 -14.35
C VAL A 41 1.54 -15.77 -13.23
N ILE A 42 2.05 -16.25 -12.10
CA ILE A 42 1.22 -16.64 -10.96
C ILE A 42 0.60 -15.41 -10.30
N GLN A 43 1.35 -14.31 -10.12
CA GLN A 43 0.79 -13.05 -9.64
C GLN A 43 -0.27 -12.46 -10.57
N LEU A 44 -0.17 -12.69 -11.89
CA LEU A 44 -1.20 -12.29 -12.86
C LEU A 44 -2.48 -13.13 -12.75
N LEU A 45 -2.35 -14.44 -12.50
CA LEU A 45 -3.49 -15.36 -12.46
C LEU A 45 -4.16 -15.41 -11.09
N LEU A 46 -3.38 -15.25 -10.02
CA LEU A 46 -3.77 -15.36 -8.62
C LEU A 46 -3.04 -14.28 -7.79
N PRO A 47 -3.33 -12.99 -8.00
CA PRO A 47 -2.74 -11.95 -7.17
C PRO A 47 -3.15 -12.17 -5.70
N PRO A 48 -2.26 -11.90 -4.73
CA PRO A 48 -2.65 -11.94 -3.34
C PRO A 48 -3.78 -10.93 -3.09
N ASP A 49 -4.77 -11.33 -2.28
CA ASP A 49 -5.98 -10.54 -2.06
C ASP A 49 -5.69 -9.14 -1.50
N ASP A 50 -4.59 -8.97 -0.78
CA ASP A 50 -4.18 -7.71 -0.17
C ASP A 50 -3.27 -6.84 -1.05
N LEU A 51 -2.94 -7.27 -2.28
CA LEU A 51 -2.11 -6.49 -3.20
C LEU A 51 -2.71 -5.10 -3.50
N TYR A 52 -4.04 -5.03 -3.50
CA TYR A 52 -4.80 -3.81 -3.78
C TYR A 52 -5.33 -3.13 -2.52
N HIS A 53 -5.00 -3.65 -1.35
CA HIS A 53 -5.36 -3.07 -0.07
C HIS A 53 -4.21 -2.24 0.51
N PRO A 54 -4.51 -1.22 1.33
CA PRO A 54 -3.52 -0.55 2.14
C PRO A 54 -2.74 -1.55 3.00
N LEU A 55 -1.41 -1.51 2.90
CA LEU A 55 -0.52 -2.33 3.74
C LEU A 55 -0.29 -1.69 5.11
N SER A 56 -0.43 -0.37 5.19
CA SER A 56 -0.46 0.37 6.44
C SER A 56 -1.45 1.53 6.33
N GLU A 57 -2.21 1.74 7.40
CA GLU A 57 -3.09 2.90 7.58
C GLU A 57 -2.88 3.50 8.97
N GLN A 58 -2.66 4.80 9.03
CA GLN A 58 -2.58 5.54 10.29
C GLN A 58 -3.42 6.80 10.21
N ARG A 59 -4.22 7.08 11.24
CA ARG A 59 -4.88 8.38 11.37
C ARG A 59 -3.85 9.44 11.67
N LEU A 60 -3.88 10.53 10.93
CA LEU A 60 -3.02 11.69 11.14
C LEU A 60 -3.75 12.75 11.95
N ASP A 61 -3.07 13.31 12.93
CA ASP A 61 -3.53 14.53 13.60
C ASP A 61 -3.02 15.77 12.87
N LEU A 62 -3.77 16.19 11.84
CA LEU A 62 -3.43 17.42 11.10
C LEU A 62 -3.76 18.70 11.89
N ALA A 63 -4.46 18.62 13.03
CA ALA A 63 -4.84 19.80 13.80
C ALA A 63 -3.65 20.36 14.59
N ASN A 64 -2.76 19.47 15.03
CA ASN A 64 -1.51 19.80 15.71
C ASN A 64 -0.37 19.84 14.68
N GLY A 65 -0.26 20.95 13.96
CA GLY A 65 0.87 21.18 13.05
C GLY A 65 2.22 20.97 13.76
N ASN A 66 3.23 20.55 13.00
CA ASN A 66 4.57 20.12 13.45
C ASN A 66 4.60 18.80 14.24
N ALA A 67 3.59 17.95 14.09
CA ALA A 67 3.59 16.60 14.63
C ALA A 67 4.62 15.71 13.92
N ILE A 68 5.28 14.85 14.70
CA ILE A 68 6.10 13.76 14.19
C ILE A 68 5.34 12.47 14.48
N GLU A 69 4.95 11.76 13.43
CA GLU A 69 4.29 10.46 13.54
C GLU A 69 5.18 9.34 13.02
N THR A 70 5.14 8.18 13.68
CA THR A 70 5.95 7.01 13.31
C THR A 70 5.10 5.79 12.99
N PRO A 71 4.52 5.71 11.77
CA PRO A 71 3.69 4.59 11.39
C PRO A 71 4.45 3.27 11.38
N PRO A 72 3.86 2.20 11.96
CA PRO A 72 4.37 0.87 11.71
C PRO A 72 4.17 0.55 10.23
N PHE A 73 5.24 0.09 9.59
CA PHE A 73 5.20 -0.33 8.21
C PHE A 73 6.12 -1.53 8.01
N ARG A 74 5.63 -2.48 7.20
CA ARG A 74 6.40 -3.65 6.77
C ARG A 74 6.37 -3.76 5.26
N HIS A 75 7.54 -3.97 4.67
CA HIS A 75 7.63 -4.36 3.28
C HIS A 75 7.16 -5.80 3.12
N LYS A 76 5.91 -6.00 2.66
CA LYS A 76 5.40 -7.33 2.33
C LYS A 76 5.84 -7.82 0.93
N TYR A 77 6.16 -6.89 0.03
CA TYR A 77 6.43 -7.16 -1.39
C TYR A 77 7.66 -6.37 -1.87
N LEU A 78 8.36 -6.88 -2.88
CA LEU A 78 9.33 -6.06 -3.62
C LEU A 78 8.62 -5.15 -4.62
N GLY A 79 9.28 -4.09 -5.07
CA GLY A 79 8.80 -3.23 -6.15
C GLY A 79 8.28 -1.87 -5.68
N ARG A 80 7.31 -1.31 -6.41
CA ARG A 80 6.88 0.08 -6.21
C ARG A 80 5.80 0.24 -5.15
N TYR A 81 5.93 1.26 -4.33
CA TYR A 81 5.03 1.64 -3.26
C TYR A 81 4.54 3.07 -3.43
N GLU A 82 3.30 3.31 -3.02
CA GLU A 82 2.68 4.63 -3.00
C GLU A 82 2.30 4.99 -1.57
N VAL A 83 2.75 6.17 -1.15
CA VAL A 83 2.38 6.82 0.10
C VAL A 83 1.36 7.89 -0.24
N ALA A 84 0.23 7.88 0.47
CA ALA A 84 -0.89 8.73 0.18
C ALA A 84 -1.57 9.25 1.45
N LEU A 85 -2.25 10.38 1.32
CA LEU A 85 -3.24 10.85 2.27
C LEU A 85 -4.63 10.42 1.81
N MET A 86 -5.44 9.91 2.72
CA MET A 86 -6.84 9.56 2.52
C MET A 86 -7.73 10.36 3.44
N PHE A 87 -8.66 11.14 2.88
CA PHE A 87 -9.61 11.94 3.63
C PHE A 87 -10.96 11.22 3.79
N GLU A 88 -11.76 11.62 4.77
CA GLU A 88 -13.10 11.04 4.97
C GLU A 88 -14.05 11.41 3.84
N LYS A 89 -13.99 12.68 3.40
CA LYS A 89 -14.82 13.22 2.33
C LYS A 89 -14.03 13.32 1.02
N PRO A 90 -14.70 13.16 -0.13
CA PRO A 90 -14.07 13.36 -1.43
C PRO A 90 -13.51 14.77 -1.56
N LEU A 91 -12.35 14.88 -2.19
CA LEU A 91 -11.79 16.15 -2.60
C LEU A 91 -12.60 16.61 -3.83
N PRO A 92 -13.08 17.88 -3.86
CA PRO A 92 -13.89 18.39 -4.95
C PRO A 92 -13.15 18.15 -6.24
N ALA A 93 -13.87 17.50 -7.17
CA ALA A 93 -13.40 16.90 -8.40
C ALA A 93 -12.01 17.38 -8.81
N ILE A 94 -11.00 16.67 -8.35
CA ILE A 94 -9.66 16.74 -8.92
C ILE A 94 -9.74 16.02 -10.27
N ALA A 95 -10.51 16.59 -11.19
CA ALA A 95 -10.78 16.04 -12.51
C ALA A 95 -9.55 16.16 -13.41
N ASP A 96 -8.60 17.03 -13.05
CA ASP A 96 -7.31 17.17 -13.70
C ASP A 96 -6.17 17.44 -12.71
N ARG A 97 -4.96 17.14 -13.17
CA ARG A 97 -3.70 17.31 -12.44
C ARG A 97 -3.46 18.75 -12.00
N TRP A 98 -3.99 19.74 -12.72
CA TRP A 98 -3.78 21.16 -12.46
C TRP A 98 -4.56 21.63 -11.22
N THR A 99 -5.81 21.19 -11.11
CA THR A 99 -6.66 21.42 -9.94
C THR A 99 -6.10 20.71 -8.71
N ALA A 100 -5.50 19.52 -8.90
CA ALA A 100 -4.78 18.79 -7.84
C ALA A 100 -3.64 19.63 -7.26
N MET A 101 -2.85 20.26 -8.13
CA MET A 101 -1.70 21.07 -7.75
C MET A 101 -2.11 22.37 -7.04
N ASN A 102 -3.24 22.97 -7.42
CA ASN A 102 -3.77 24.14 -6.70
C ASN A 102 -4.31 23.78 -5.32
N HIS A 103 -4.86 22.58 -5.14
CA HIS A 103 -5.20 22.04 -3.82
C HIS A 103 -3.99 21.53 -3.04
N ALA A 104 -2.88 21.20 -3.72
CA ALA A 104 -1.62 20.80 -3.08
C ALA A 104 -1.07 21.89 -2.17
N ALA A 105 -1.30 23.16 -2.51
CA ALA A 105 -0.92 24.30 -1.67
C ALA A 105 -1.67 24.35 -0.33
N ALA A 106 -2.80 23.65 -0.19
CA ALA A 106 -3.54 23.54 1.06
C ALA A 106 -3.13 22.30 1.89
N ILE A 107 -2.41 21.35 1.28
CA ILE A 107 -1.91 20.17 1.99
C ILE A 107 -0.72 20.61 2.84
N PRO A 108 -0.61 20.12 4.08
CA PRO A 108 0.55 20.43 4.92
C PRO A 108 1.85 20.10 4.19
N ASN A 109 2.89 20.89 4.45
CA ASN A 109 4.25 20.50 4.08
C ASN A 109 4.57 19.19 4.81
N LEU A 110 4.69 18.09 4.07
CA LEU A 110 5.03 16.79 4.64
C LEU A 110 6.50 16.50 4.35
N GLU A 111 7.24 16.09 5.37
CA GLU A 111 8.54 15.43 5.19
C GLU A 111 8.39 13.98 5.60
N ILE A 112 8.84 13.08 4.72
CA ILE A 112 8.78 11.65 4.95
C ILE A 112 10.21 11.14 5.03
N GLU A 113 10.54 10.52 6.15
CA GLU A 113 11.80 9.84 6.37
C GLU A 113 11.54 8.35 6.64
N LEU A 114 12.30 7.47 5.99
CA LEU A 114 12.28 6.03 6.24
C LEU A 114 13.65 5.64 6.80
N ALA A 115 13.65 4.94 7.93
CA ALA A 115 14.85 4.40 8.54
C ALA A 115 14.68 2.91 8.88
N ASN A 116 15.81 2.20 8.95
CA ASN A 116 15.91 0.83 9.42
C ASN A 116 17.07 0.75 10.43
N ASP A 117 16.79 0.32 11.65
CA ASP A 117 17.79 0.24 12.74
C ASP A 117 18.60 1.55 12.94
N GLY A 118 17.97 2.70 12.68
CA GLY A 118 18.59 4.03 12.76
C GLY A 118 19.34 4.49 11.51
N ASP A 119 19.54 3.61 10.52
CA ASP A 119 20.10 3.96 9.22
C ASP A 119 19.01 4.56 8.33
N LYS A 120 19.22 5.81 7.89
CA LYS A 120 18.28 6.50 6.99
C LYS A 120 18.31 5.85 5.61
N ILE A 121 17.17 5.31 5.20
CA ILE A 121 16.94 4.75 3.87
C ILE A 121 16.50 5.85 2.90
N LEU A 122 15.64 6.77 3.36
CA LEU A 122 15.03 7.77 2.50
C LEU A 122 14.70 9.05 3.28
N THR A 123 14.80 10.20 2.62
CA THR A 123 14.17 11.46 3.05
C THR A 123 13.55 12.17 1.85
N HIS A 124 12.29 12.58 1.94
CA HIS A 124 11.57 13.27 0.88
C HIS A 124 10.64 14.34 1.43
N SER A 125 10.78 15.57 0.94
CA SER A 125 9.80 16.63 1.17
C SER A 125 8.75 16.60 0.07
N VAL A 126 7.48 16.59 0.45
CA VAL A 126 6.35 16.54 -0.49
C VAL A 126 6.17 17.91 -1.14
N VAL A 127 6.54 18.02 -2.42
CA VAL A 127 6.41 19.24 -3.22
C VAL A 127 5.24 19.17 -4.20
N THR A 128 4.76 17.97 -4.49
CA THR A 128 3.69 17.75 -5.47
C THR A 128 2.85 16.58 -5.04
N VAL A 129 1.54 16.70 -5.26
CA VAL A 129 0.58 15.63 -5.01
C VAL A 129 -0.17 15.29 -6.29
N LEU A 130 -0.62 14.05 -6.39
CA LEU A 130 -1.45 13.56 -7.48
C LEU A 130 -2.72 12.92 -6.91
N PRO A 131 -3.83 12.87 -7.67
CA PRO A 131 -4.99 12.08 -7.26
C PRO A 131 -4.61 10.62 -7.02
N LEU A 132 -5.07 10.05 -5.90
CA LEU A 132 -4.88 8.63 -5.62
C LEU A 132 -5.87 7.81 -6.45
N SER A 133 -5.37 7.04 -7.42
CA SER A 133 -6.19 6.13 -8.22
C SER A 133 -6.93 5.10 -7.34
N GLY A 134 -8.18 4.83 -7.68
CA GLY A 134 -9.03 3.85 -6.96
C GLY A 134 -9.62 4.35 -5.64
N SER A 135 -9.38 5.60 -5.24
CA SER A 135 -9.83 6.15 -3.94
C SER A 135 -11.21 6.82 -3.95
N ALA A 136 -11.96 6.74 -5.06
CA ALA A 136 -13.19 7.51 -5.27
C ALA A 136 -13.02 9.02 -5.02
N GLY A 137 -11.85 9.57 -5.36
CA GLY A 137 -11.52 11.00 -5.20
C GLY A 137 -11.21 11.42 -3.76
N LYS A 138 -11.01 10.48 -2.84
CA LYS A 138 -10.72 10.77 -1.43
C LYS A 138 -9.24 10.83 -1.10
N GLY A 139 -8.37 10.43 -2.04
CA GLY A 139 -6.96 10.27 -1.76
C GLY A 139 -6.05 11.15 -2.60
N LEU A 140 -4.91 11.48 -2.03
CA LEU A 140 -3.80 12.19 -2.67
C LEU A 140 -2.53 11.38 -2.50
N SER A 141 -1.95 10.95 -3.61
CA SER A 141 -0.60 10.42 -3.67
C SER A 141 0.38 11.54 -3.38
N ILE A 142 1.21 11.36 -2.35
CA ILE A 142 2.19 12.35 -1.91
C ILE A 142 3.61 11.93 -2.24
N TYR A 143 3.85 10.62 -2.36
CA TYR A 143 5.16 10.10 -2.72
C TYR A 143 5.05 8.67 -3.24
N ALA A 144 5.91 8.31 -4.19
CA ALA A 144 6.06 6.96 -4.65
C ALA A 144 7.55 6.59 -4.68
N TYR A 145 7.88 5.39 -4.23
CA TYR A 145 9.25 4.87 -4.23
C TYR A 145 9.29 3.41 -4.64
N SER A 146 10.46 2.97 -5.07
CA SER A 146 10.76 1.56 -5.22
C SER A 146 11.49 1.09 -3.97
N ALA A 147 11.01 0.00 -3.37
CA ALA A 147 11.75 -0.63 -2.29
C ALA A 147 13.09 -1.17 -2.83
N PRO A 148 14.20 -1.04 -2.08
CA PRO A 148 15.50 -1.62 -2.47
C PRO A 148 15.38 -3.12 -2.75
N GLU A 149 16.18 -3.65 -3.68
CA GLU A 149 16.15 -5.09 -4.02
C GLU A 149 16.56 -5.98 -2.84
N ASP A 150 17.39 -5.45 -1.94
CA ASP A 150 17.89 -6.10 -0.74
C ASP A 150 17.08 -5.76 0.53
N VAL A 151 15.92 -5.11 0.37
CA VAL A 151 15.05 -4.79 1.51
C VAL A 151 14.60 -6.06 2.23
N ALA A 152 14.73 -6.08 3.55
CA ALA A 152 14.25 -7.20 4.34
C ALA A 152 12.71 -7.18 4.40
N LEU A 153 12.08 -8.20 3.82
CA LEU A 153 10.63 -8.34 3.85
C LEU A 153 10.13 -8.70 5.26
N ASP A 154 8.88 -8.36 5.56
CA ASP A 154 8.16 -8.62 6.82
C ASP A 154 8.84 -8.12 8.09
N ARG A 155 9.80 -7.19 7.96
CA ARG A 155 10.39 -6.46 9.08
C ARG A 155 9.69 -5.15 9.33
N ASP A 156 9.68 -4.72 10.59
CA ASP A 156 9.22 -3.40 10.99
C ASP A 156 10.24 -2.35 10.57
N TYR A 157 9.77 -1.31 9.88
CA TYR A 157 10.54 -0.13 9.51
C TYR A 157 10.02 1.09 10.23
N GLU A 158 10.92 2.00 10.59
CA GLU A 158 10.57 3.26 11.22
C GLU A 158 10.30 4.30 10.13
N TRP A 159 9.03 4.63 9.94
CA TRP A 159 8.66 5.84 9.22
C TRP A 159 8.70 7.01 10.18
N ARG A 160 9.11 8.16 9.69
CA ARG A 160 9.00 9.43 10.39
C ARG A 160 8.34 10.41 9.45
N LEU A 161 7.10 10.75 9.76
CA LEU A 161 6.34 11.76 9.04
C LEU A 161 6.37 13.05 9.85
N VAL A 162 6.96 14.10 9.30
CA VAL A 162 6.88 15.45 9.86
C VAL A 162 5.75 16.18 9.14
N ILE A 163 4.72 16.54 9.90
CA ILE A 163 3.54 17.22 9.38
C ILE A 163 3.71 18.71 9.64
N GLY A 164 3.80 19.54 8.61
CA GLY A 164 3.86 20.99 8.74
C GLY A 164 2.52 21.61 9.12
N GLU A 165 2.41 22.93 9.00
CA GLU A 165 1.16 23.64 9.20
C GLU A 165 0.11 23.21 8.16
N THR A 166 -1.09 22.88 8.62
CA THR A 166 -2.23 22.52 7.78
C THR A 166 -3.19 23.71 7.70
N ASP A 167 -3.73 24.00 6.51
CA ASP A 167 -4.80 24.98 6.36
C ASP A 167 -6.05 24.50 7.11
N ALA A 168 -6.56 25.32 8.04
CA ALA A 168 -7.77 25.02 8.82
C ALA A 168 -8.98 24.66 7.94
N ASN A 169 -9.03 25.16 6.70
CA ASN A 169 -10.08 24.85 5.74
C ASN A 169 -10.03 23.40 5.25
N VAL A 170 -8.85 22.76 5.23
CA VAL A 170 -8.71 21.36 4.77
C VAL A 170 -9.43 20.41 5.73
N LEU A 171 -9.17 20.55 7.03
CA LEU A 171 -9.84 19.73 8.05
C LEU A 171 -11.35 19.97 8.08
N ALA A 172 -11.78 21.23 8.00
CA ALA A 172 -13.21 21.57 7.99
C ALA A 172 -13.95 20.97 6.80
N ASN A 173 -13.34 21.02 5.61
CA ASN A 173 -13.97 20.58 4.37
C ASN A 173 -13.87 19.07 4.14
N TYR A 174 -12.74 18.45 4.48
CA TYR A 174 -12.44 17.07 4.09
C TYR A 174 -12.42 16.07 5.24
N GLY A 175 -12.42 16.57 6.48
CA GLY A 175 -12.35 15.75 7.69
C GLY A 175 -10.90 15.33 8.01
N PRO A 176 -10.72 14.45 9.00
CA PRO A 176 -9.42 13.90 9.34
C PRO A 176 -8.82 13.12 8.17
N ALA A 177 -7.49 13.11 8.11
CA ALA A 177 -6.76 12.35 7.11
C ALA A 177 -6.18 11.06 7.71
N LYS A 178 -5.93 10.10 6.85
CA LYS A 178 -5.10 8.93 7.13
C LYS A 178 -3.89 8.94 6.23
N LEU A 179 -2.72 8.61 6.76
CA LEU A 179 -1.60 8.15 5.96
C LEU A 179 -1.88 6.72 5.54
N VAL A 180 -1.68 6.44 4.25
CA VAL A 180 -1.87 5.13 3.66
C VAL A 180 -0.62 4.79 2.87
N VAL A 181 -0.05 3.63 3.14
CA VAL A 181 1.00 3.04 2.29
C VAL A 181 0.40 1.82 1.60
N LYS A 182 0.50 1.77 0.28
CA LYS A 182 0.02 0.64 -0.52
C LYS A 182 1.04 0.21 -1.56
N LYS A 183 0.93 -1.04 -1.99
CA LYS A 183 1.69 -1.54 -3.13
C LYS A 183 1.14 -0.93 -4.42
N MET A 184 2.01 -0.47 -5.30
CA MET A 184 1.64 -0.11 -6.67
C MET A 184 1.73 -1.36 -7.56
N SER A 185 0.91 -1.39 -8.61
CA SER A 185 1.10 -2.35 -9.69
C SER A 185 2.48 -2.16 -10.31
N ASP A 186 3.21 -3.25 -10.52
CA ASP A 186 4.47 -3.25 -11.28
C ASP A 186 4.25 -3.44 -12.80
N LEU A 187 2.97 -3.57 -13.22
CA LEU A 187 2.53 -3.56 -14.63
C LEU A 187 2.55 -2.16 -15.24
#